data_AF-A0A135T504-F1
#
_entry.id   AF-A0A135T504-F1
#
_cell.length_a   1.000
_cell.length_b   1.000
_cell.length_c   1.000
_cell.angle_alpha   90.00
_cell.angle_beta   90.00
_cell.angle_gamma   90.00
#
_symmetry.space_group_name_H-M   'P 1'
#
loop_
_entity.id
_entity.type
_entity.pdbx_description
1 polymer ?
#
loop_
_entity_poly.entity_id
_entity_poly.type
_entity_poly.pdbx_seq_one_letter_code
_entity_poly.pdbx_strand_id
1 'polypeptide(L)'
;MAPGWLEKFIVRADATPDKRRTGEVPALEIHYTALKEHRRILGVKGDKTPRYEVKRQAILGAWGDKCHVTSPANGGQEVAVIDFHTLPAQTEIRLSQRGLQINIKVSEGKYESGELGNLHWKATGMKAYGRASWEVRDETEVVLSVTVDDHQVNGVISVWKKDLGPDTVEELVMVGLSKIEEYRRMLRNAKISSIGVAANASWLAS
;
A
#
# COMPACT_ATOMS: atom_id res chain seq x y z
N MET A 1 -15.52 9.83 -19.04
CA MET A 1 -14.25 10.54 -18.71
C MET A 1 -13.96 10.34 -17.24
N ALA A 2 -12.69 10.12 -16.88
CA ALA A 2 -12.28 10.07 -15.48
C ALA A 2 -12.38 11.49 -14.88
N PRO A 3 -12.74 11.65 -13.59
CA PRO A 3 -12.66 12.95 -12.94
C PRO A 3 -11.24 13.54 -13.03
N GLY A 4 -11.09 14.85 -13.24
CA GLY A 4 -9.77 15.50 -13.41
C GLY A 4 -8.80 15.32 -12.23
N TRP A 5 -9.29 14.96 -11.04
CA TRP A 5 -8.44 14.57 -9.90
C TRP A 5 -7.82 13.19 -10.09
N LEU A 6 -8.51 12.27 -10.78
CA LEU A 6 -8.07 10.92 -11.11
C LEU A 6 -7.06 10.95 -12.27
N GLU A 7 -7.17 11.92 -13.17
CA GLU A 7 -6.23 12.12 -14.29
C GLU A 7 -4.79 12.40 -13.83
N LYS A 8 -4.60 13.01 -12.65
CA LYS A 8 -3.26 13.17 -12.04
C LYS A 8 -2.60 11.84 -11.65
N PHE A 9 -3.39 10.79 -11.49
CA PHE A 9 -2.93 9.43 -11.17
C PHE A 9 -2.95 8.51 -12.40
N ILE A 10 -3.57 8.95 -13.51
CA ILE A 10 -3.47 8.30 -14.82
C ILE A 10 -2.13 8.73 -15.44
N VAL A 11 -1.12 7.91 -15.14
CA VAL A 11 0.25 7.86 -15.67
C VAL A 11 0.61 8.82 -16.82
N ARG A 12 1.72 9.57 -16.65
CA ARG A 12 2.53 10.06 -17.79
C ARG A 12 4.04 9.77 -17.60
N ALA A 13 4.67 9.45 -18.74
CA ALA A 13 6.09 9.35 -19.12
C ALA A 13 6.91 8.05 -18.91
N ASP A 14 6.78 7.29 -17.82
CA ASP A 14 7.42 5.96 -17.74
C ASP A 14 6.74 5.08 -16.69
N ALA A 15 5.65 4.39 -17.08
CA ALA A 15 5.01 3.39 -16.24
C ALA A 15 5.37 1.97 -16.64
N THR A 16 6.42 1.76 -17.43
CA THR A 16 6.76 0.41 -17.86
C THR A 16 7.16 -0.40 -16.62
N PRO A 17 6.44 -1.49 -16.30
CA PRO A 17 6.84 -2.41 -15.25
C PRO A 17 8.25 -2.95 -15.52
N ASP A 18 8.98 -3.25 -14.45
CA ASP A 18 10.26 -3.95 -14.57
C ASP A 18 10.07 -5.30 -15.27
N LYS A 19 10.97 -5.64 -16.20
CA LYS A 19 10.86 -6.84 -17.05
C LYS A 19 10.84 -8.13 -16.22
N ARG A 20 11.51 -8.11 -15.06
CA ARG A 20 11.57 -9.23 -14.11
C ARG A 20 10.17 -9.69 -13.69
N ARG A 21 9.20 -8.77 -13.64
CA ARG A 21 7.79 -9.06 -13.28
C ARG A 21 7.07 -10.00 -14.25
N THR A 22 7.61 -10.21 -15.44
CA THR A 22 7.02 -11.08 -16.47
C THR A 22 7.87 -12.31 -16.81
N GLY A 23 9.15 -12.31 -16.43
CA GLY A 23 10.11 -13.35 -16.81
C GLY A 23 10.77 -14.08 -15.64
N GLU A 24 10.56 -13.61 -14.41
CA GLU A 24 11.22 -14.14 -13.21
C GLU A 24 10.23 -14.35 -12.05
N VAL A 25 10.66 -15.14 -11.07
CA VAL A 25 9.94 -15.35 -9.81
C VAL A 25 10.57 -14.46 -8.73
N PRO A 26 9.76 -13.68 -7.97
CA PRO A 26 10.28 -12.88 -6.88
C PRO A 26 10.88 -13.74 -5.76
N ALA A 27 11.78 -13.16 -4.97
CA ALA A 27 12.38 -13.84 -3.81
C ALA A 27 11.33 -14.17 -2.74
N LEU A 28 10.33 -13.31 -2.59
CA LEU A 28 9.18 -13.52 -1.72
C LEU A 28 7.92 -12.94 -2.38
N GLU A 29 6.83 -13.70 -2.31
CA GLU A 29 5.50 -13.24 -2.72
C GLU A 29 4.52 -13.35 -1.55
N ILE A 30 3.97 -12.22 -1.12
CA ILE A 30 2.96 -12.14 -0.07
C ILE A 30 1.64 -11.68 -0.68
N HIS A 31 0.59 -12.44 -0.41
CA HIS A 31 -0.77 -12.14 -0.83
C HIS A 31 -1.48 -11.35 0.27
N TYR A 32 -1.98 -10.18 -0.11
CA TYR A 32 -2.92 -9.41 0.68
C TYR A 32 -4.34 -9.84 0.30
N THR A 33 -5.13 -10.27 1.28
CA THR A 33 -6.52 -10.66 1.09
C THR A 33 -7.44 -9.88 2.04
N ALA A 34 -8.45 -9.24 1.48
CA ALA A 34 -9.52 -8.64 2.28
C ALA A 34 -10.62 -9.69 2.55
N LEU A 35 -10.92 -9.92 3.83
CA LEU A 35 -11.95 -10.84 4.29
C LEU A 35 -13.25 -10.08 4.63
N LYS A 36 -14.26 -10.84 5.08
CA LYS A 36 -15.48 -10.26 5.68
C LYS A 36 -15.12 -9.41 6.91
N GLU A 37 -16.03 -8.51 7.30
CA GLU A 37 -15.91 -7.69 8.53
C GLU A 37 -14.68 -6.76 8.56
N HIS A 38 -14.21 -6.31 7.39
CA HIS A 38 -13.06 -5.41 7.25
C HIS A 38 -11.72 -5.96 7.77
N ARG A 39 -11.64 -7.24 8.12
CA ARG A 39 -10.41 -7.94 8.46
C ARG A 39 -9.59 -8.15 7.19
N ARG A 40 -8.27 -7.91 7.25
CA ARG A 40 -7.38 -8.25 6.14
C ARG A 40 -6.21 -9.07 6.64
N ILE A 41 -5.71 -9.94 5.79
CA ILE A 41 -4.63 -10.86 6.13
C ILE A 41 -3.55 -10.82 5.05
N LEU A 42 -2.32 -11.06 5.48
CA LEU A 42 -1.17 -11.25 4.61
C LEU A 42 -0.61 -12.65 4.84
N GLY A 43 -0.34 -13.37 3.75
CA GLY A 43 0.23 -14.71 3.83
C GLY A 43 0.92 -15.12 2.53
N VAL A 44 1.74 -16.15 2.61
CA VAL A 44 2.37 -16.80 1.46
C VAL A 44 1.53 -18.01 1.05
N LYS A 45 1.55 -18.36 -0.22
CA LYS A 45 0.85 -19.55 -0.72
C LYS A 45 1.32 -20.80 0.03
N GLY A 46 0.36 -21.54 0.60
CA GLY A 46 0.62 -22.73 1.41
C GLY A 46 0.65 -22.48 2.92
N ASP A 47 0.63 -21.23 3.37
CA ASP A 47 0.51 -20.91 4.80
C ASP A 47 -0.81 -21.44 5.36
N LYS A 48 -0.75 -22.14 6.50
CA LYS A 48 -1.94 -22.58 7.26
C LYS A 48 -2.47 -21.49 8.20
N THR A 49 -1.61 -20.55 8.55
CA THR A 49 -1.90 -19.40 9.41
C THR A 49 -1.36 -18.15 8.72
N PRO A 50 -2.13 -17.06 8.62
CA PRO A 50 -1.63 -15.80 8.07
C PRO A 50 -0.39 -15.31 8.83
N ARG A 51 0.56 -14.74 8.09
CA ARG A 51 1.75 -14.11 8.69
C ARG A 51 1.40 -12.83 9.43
N TYR A 52 0.49 -12.05 8.85
CA TYR A 52 0.01 -10.81 9.43
C TYR A 52 -1.50 -10.66 9.31
N GLU A 53 -2.07 -9.96 10.28
CA GLU A 53 -3.45 -9.48 10.26
C GLU A 53 -3.46 -7.96 10.38
N VAL A 54 -4.34 -7.31 9.62
CA VAL A 54 -4.43 -5.85 9.56
C VAL A 54 -5.80 -5.41 10.02
N LYS A 55 -5.81 -4.58 11.07
CA LYS A 55 -7.02 -3.93 11.60
C LYS A 55 -6.93 -2.44 11.36
N ARG A 56 -7.90 -1.91 10.61
CA ARG A 56 -8.02 -0.46 10.39
C ARG A 56 -8.77 0.16 11.56
N GLN A 57 -8.23 1.28 12.05
CA GLN A 57 -8.89 2.17 12.98
C GLN A 57 -9.02 3.55 12.33
N ALA A 58 -10.25 4.03 12.16
CA ALA A 58 -10.47 5.41 11.75
C ALA A 58 -10.18 6.33 12.95
N ILE A 59 -9.44 7.41 12.72
CA ILE A 59 -9.23 8.46 13.72
C ILE A 59 -10.20 9.59 13.40
N LEU A 60 -10.91 10.10 14.41
CA LEU A 60 -11.91 11.15 14.25
C LEU A 60 -11.31 12.40 13.56
N GLY A 61 -11.94 12.84 12.47
CA GLY A 61 -11.71 14.15 11.83
C GLY A 61 -10.62 14.18 10.74
N ALA A 62 -10.06 15.36 10.51
CA ALA A 62 -9.07 15.66 9.45
C ALA A 62 -7.67 15.04 9.69
N TRP A 63 -7.52 14.14 10.67
CA TRP A 63 -6.22 13.67 11.16
C TRP A 63 -5.71 12.45 10.41
N GLY A 64 -6.55 11.49 10.01
CA GLY A 64 -6.11 10.34 9.21
C GLY A 64 -6.80 9.01 9.52
N ASP A 65 -6.14 7.94 9.08
CA ASP A 65 -6.50 6.55 9.38
C ASP A 65 -5.26 5.85 9.98
N LYS A 66 -5.46 4.90 10.90
CA LYS A 66 -4.41 3.98 11.33
C LYS A 66 -4.70 2.55 10.90
N CYS A 67 -3.65 1.80 10.64
CA CYS A 67 -3.69 0.35 10.52
C CYS A 67 -2.74 -0.26 11.55
N HIS A 68 -3.31 -1.11 12.40
CA HIS A 68 -2.56 -1.95 13.33
C HIS A 68 -2.29 -3.28 12.64
N VAL A 69 -1.02 -3.67 12.58
CA VAL A 69 -0.57 -4.92 11.98
C VAL A 69 -0.09 -5.82 13.09
N THR A 70 -0.70 -7.00 13.21
CA THR A 70 -0.32 -8.01 14.21
C THR A 70 0.16 -9.28 13.53
N SER A 71 0.98 -10.07 14.22
CA SER A 71 1.39 -11.40 13.78
C SER A 71 0.61 -12.49 14.54
N PRO A 72 -0.32 -13.21 13.89
CA PRO A 72 -1.04 -14.32 14.52
C PRO A 72 -0.10 -15.44 15.00
N ALA A 73 0.99 -15.70 14.27
CA ALA A 73 1.98 -16.72 14.64
C ALA A 73 2.69 -16.40 15.97
N ASN A 74 2.85 -15.12 16.29
CA ASN A 74 3.48 -14.63 17.52
C ASN A 74 2.43 -14.24 18.58
N GLY A 75 1.34 -15.01 18.68
CA GLY A 75 0.30 -14.77 19.69
C GLY A 75 -0.49 -13.46 19.50
N GLY A 76 -0.50 -12.90 18.29
CA GLY A 76 -1.21 -11.66 17.98
C GLY A 76 -0.45 -10.39 18.39
N GLN A 77 0.86 -10.48 18.62
CA GLN A 77 1.71 -9.32 18.90
C GLN A 77 1.64 -8.29 17.78
N GLU A 78 1.58 -7.00 18.14
CA GLU A 78 1.68 -5.88 17.18
C GLU A 78 3.10 -5.80 16.62
N VAL A 79 3.21 -5.91 15.30
CA VAL A 79 4.49 -5.82 14.57
C VAL A 79 4.68 -4.43 13.97
N ALA A 80 3.61 -3.76 13.59
CA ALA A 80 3.68 -2.42 13.03
C ALA A 80 2.39 -1.61 13.22
N VAL A 81 2.55 -0.30 13.25
CA VAL A 81 1.46 0.67 13.11
C VAL A 81 1.73 1.54 11.90
N ILE A 82 0.75 1.62 11.00
CA ILE A 82 0.79 2.49 9.81
C ILE A 82 -0.20 3.63 10.04
N ASP A 83 0.30 4.85 10.15
CA ASP A 83 -0.48 6.07 10.29
C ASP A 83 -0.52 6.81 8.94
N PHE A 84 -1.72 7.11 8.48
CA PHE A 84 -1.93 7.82 7.24
C PHE A 84 -2.46 9.23 7.52
N HIS A 85 -1.55 10.19 7.58
CA HIS A 85 -1.86 11.58 7.88
C HIS A 85 -2.52 12.24 6.66
N THR A 86 -3.49 13.11 6.93
CA THR A 86 -4.14 13.90 5.86
C THR A 86 -3.50 15.27 5.71
N LEU A 87 -3.04 15.88 6.81
CA LEU A 87 -2.45 17.23 6.84
C LEU A 87 -1.28 17.29 7.84
N PRO A 88 -0.02 17.41 7.38
CA PRO A 88 0.43 17.25 5.99
C PRO A 88 0.22 15.80 5.50
N ALA A 89 0.05 15.62 4.19
CA ALA A 89 -0.17 14.30 3.60
C ALA A 89 1.12 13.47 3.63
N GLN A 90 1.17 12.50 4.55
CA GLN A 90 2.29 11.57 4.71
C GLN A 90 1.78 10.22 5.23
N THR A 91 2.58 9.19 4.98
CA THR A 91 2.41 7.88 5.61
C THR A 91 3.58 7.64 6.55
N GLU A 92 3.27 7.33 7.80
CA GLU A 92 4.24 6.95 8.82
C GLU A 92 4.06 5.46 9.14
N ILE A 93 5.16 4.71 9.15
CA ILE A 93 5.18 3.29 9.50
C ILE A 93 6.11 3.14 10.69
N ARG A 94 5.60 2.60 11.79
CA ARG A 94 6.39 2.26 12.98
C ARG A 94 6.48 0.75 13.10
N LEU A 95 7.70 0.21 13.09
CA LEU A 95 7.96 -1.21 13.34
C LEU A 95 8.20 -1.41 14.83
N SER A 96 7.26 -2.07 15.50
CA SER A 96 7.19 -2.14 16.96
C SER A 96 8.37 -2.87 17.60
N GLN A 97 8.90 -3.92 16.95
CA GLN A 97 9.97 -4.74 17.52
C GLN A 97 11.36 -4.09 17.45
N ARG A 98 11.59 -3.19 16.48
CA ARG A 98 12.91 -2.58 16.24
C ARG A 98 12.95 -1.08 16.58
N GLY A 99 11.80 -0.48 16.89
CA GLY A 99 11.68 0.96 17.11
C GLY A 99 11.99 1.80 15.86
N LEU A 100 11.99 1.17 14.67
CA LEU A 100 12.23 1.86 13.41
C LEU A 100 10.96 2.61 12.97
N GLN A 101 11.15 3.86 12.55
CA GLN A 101 10.09 4.69 11.99
C GLN A 101 10.44 5.10 10.56
N ILE A 102 9.52 4.86 9.63
CA ILE A 102 9.65 5.19 8.22
C ILE A 102 8.60 6.25 7.90
N ASN A 103 9.05 7.38 7.34
CA ASN A 103 8.18 8.47 6.95
C ASN A 103 8.22 8.62 5.42
N ILE A 104 7.06 8.45 4.78
CA ILE A 104 6.89 8.56 3.32
C ILE A 104 5.97 9.74 3.04
N LYS A 105 6.55 10.86 2.61
CA LYS A 105 5.74 12.00 2.14
C LYS A 105 5.09 11.66 0.81
N VAL A 106 3.79 11.92 0.68
CA VAL A 106 3.03 11.58 -0.53
C VAL A 106 3.58 12.29 -1.77
N SER A 107 4.08 13.52 -1.61
CA SER A 107 4.65 14.33 -2.70
C SER A 107 5.99 13.82 -3.23
N GLU A 108 6.77 13.15 -2.38
CA GLU A 108 8.13 12.71 -2.73
C GLU A 108 8.12 11.23 -3.13
N GLY A 109 7.32 10.41 -2.45
CA GLY A 109 7.30 8.96 -2.67
C GLY A 109 8.63 8.28 -2.37
N LYS A 110 9.53 8.94 -1.64
CA LYS A 110 10.85 8.43 -1.24
C LYS A 110 10.88 8.11 0.25
N TYR A 111 11.75 7.18 0.64
CA TYR A 111 12.06 6.90 2.02
C TYR A 111 13.46 6.29 2.15
N GLU A 112 14.03 6.36 3.34
CA GLU A 112 15.32 5.74 3.66
C GLU A 112 15.08 4.41 4.36
N SER A 113 15.68 3.35 3.81
CA SER A 113 15.72 2.01 4.39
C SER A 113 17.03 1.83 5.16
N GLY A 114 16.98 1.07 6.26
CA GLY A 114 18.17 0.82 7.09
C GLY A 114 19.28 0.06 6.35
N GLU A 115 18.93 -0.92 5.52
CA GLU A 115 19.89 -1.76 4.78
C GLU A 115 20.06 -1.31 3.32
N LEU A 116 19.00 -0.79 2.70
CA LEU A 116 18.95 -0.53 1.25
C LEU A 116 19.16 0.93 0.87
N GLY A 117 19.32 1.82 1.86
CA GLY A 117 19.51 3.25 1.63
C GLY A 117 18.26 3.92 1.02
N ASN A 118 18.46 4.82 0.06
CA ASN A 118 17.38 5.63 -0.50
C ASN A 118 16.52 4.83 -1.49
N LEU A 119 15.24 4.68 -1.14
CA LEU A 119 14.24 3.99 -1.94
C LEU A 119 13.17 4.96 -2.43
N HIS A 120 12.59 4.67 -3.60
CA HIS A 120 11.55 5.50 -4.18
C HIS A 120 10.45 4.71 -4.88
N TRP A 121 9.22 5.20 -4.77
CA TRP A 121 8.06 4.66 -5.46
C TRP A 121 7.99 5.14 -6.91
N LYS A 122 7.78 4.18 -7.82
CA LYS A 122 7.42 4.41 -9.23
C LYS A 122 6.04 3.78 -9.49
N ALA A 123 5.09 4.57 -9.99
CA ALA A 123 3.81 4.02 -10.45
C ALA A 123 4.00 3.31 -11.80
N THR A 124 3.50 2.08 -11.92
CA THR A 124 3.70 1.23 -13.12
C THR A 124 2.41 0.80 -13.80
N GLY A 125 1.28 1.25 -13.28
CA GLY A 125 -0.01 1.05 -13.91
C GLY A 125 -1.12 1.50 -12.98
N MET A 126 -2.06 2.28 -13.48
CA MET A 126 -3.28 2.56 -12.74
C MET A 126 -4.44 2.66 -13.71
N LYS A 127 -5.47 1.85 -13.48
CA LYS A 127 -6.76 1.98 -14.14
C LYS A 127 -7.69 2.77 -13.22
N ALA A 128 -8.40 3.73 -13.81
CA ALA A 128 -9.47 4.44 -13.11
C ALA A 128 -10.45 3.42 -12.52
N TYR A 129 -10.63 3.42 -11.19
CA TYR A 129 -11.47 2.47 -10.48
C TYR A 129 -11.20 1.00 -10.87
N GLY A 130 -9.93 0.60 -10.95
CA GLY A 130 -9.54 -0.75 -11.32
C GLY A 130 -8.19 -1.15 -10.76
N ARG A 131 -7.48 -2.04 -11.45
CA ARG A 131 -6.14 -2.47 -11.05
C ARG A 131 -5.17 -1.32 -10.91
N ALA A 132 -4.22 -1.46 -9.99
CA ALA A 132 -3.12 -0.53 -9.83
C ALA A 132 -1.83 -1.27 -9.46
N SER A 133 -0.68 -0.73 -9.84
CA SER A 133 0.61 -1.28 -9.50
C SER A 133 1.69 -0.21 -9.34
N TRP A 134 2.62 -0.51 -8.44
CA TRP A 134 3.76 0.32 -8.11
C TRP A 134 5.01 -0.54 -7.91
N GLU A 135 6.16 0.10 -7.98
CA GLU A 135 7.46 -0.47 -7.70
C GLU A 135 8.18 0.42 -6.69
N VAL A 136 8.89 -0.19 -5.74
CA VAL A 136 9.95 0.47 -5.00
C VAL A 136 11.26 0.13 -5.67
N ARG A 137 12.07 1.15 -5.94
CA ARG A 137 13.36 1.00 -6.60
C ARG A 137 14.45 1.64 -5.74
N ASP A 138 15.61 1.03 -5.74
CA ASP A 138 16.85 1.73 -5.39
C ASP A 138 17.40 2.45 -6.65
N GLU A 139 18.64 2.93 -6.61
CA GLU A 139 19.25 3.62 -7.76
C GLU A 139 19.46 2.70 -8.97
N THR A 140 19.45 1.38 -8.77
CA THR A 140 19.91 0.39 -9.75
C THR A 140 18.81 -0.58 -10.20
N GLU A 141 17.92 -1.00 -9.30
CA GLU A 141 17.01 -2.11 -9.53
C GLU A 141 15.66 -1.98 -8.81
N VAL A 142 14.71 -2.82 -9.21
CA VAL A 142 13.45 -3.01 -8.48
C VAL A 142 13.70 -3.85 -7.22
N VAL A 143 13.25 -3.33 -6.08
CA VAL A 143 13.36 -3.98 -4.77
C VAL A 143 12.04 -4.64 -4.38
N LEU A 144 10.93 -3.93 -4.60
CA LEU A 144 9.58 -4.34 -4.24
C LEU A 144 8.65 -4.02 -5.41
N SER A 145 7.65 -4.85 -5.65
CA SER A 145 6.49 -4.45 -6.43
C SER A 145 5.20 -4.72 -5.66
N VAL A 146 4.21 -3.87 -5.91
CA VAL A 146 2.88 -3.98 -5.32
C VAL A 146 1.87 -3.96 -6.45
N THR A 147 0.90 -4.87 -6.40
CA THR A 147 -0.23 -4.90 -7.31
C THR A 147 -1.53 -5.01 -6.54
N VAL A 148 -2.59 -4.39 -7.07
CA VAL A 148 -3.96 -4.49 -6.59
C VAL A 148 -4.82 -4.96 -7.76
N ASP A 149 -5.72 -5.92 -7.49
CA ASP A 149 -6.59 -6.52 -8.48
C ASP A 149 -7.63 -5.54 -9.06
N ASP A 150 -8.30 -5.93 -10.15
CA ASP A 150 -9.31 -5.08 -10.80
C ASP A 150 -10.51 -4.78 -9.91
N HIS A 151 -10.83 -5.69 -8.99
CA HIS A 151 -11.89 -5.49 -8.00
C HIS A 151 -11.49 -4.53 -6.87
N GLN A 152 -10.21 -4.14 -6.80
CA GLN A 152 -9.64 -3.34 -5.72
C GLN A 152 -9.87 -3.98 -4.35
N VAL A 153 -9.85 -5.31 -4.27
CA VAL A 153 -10.09 -6.09 -3.04
C VAL A 153 -8.80 -6.72 -2.56
N ASN A 154 -8.07 -7.39 -3.45
CA ASN A 154 -6.87 -8.13 -3.12
C ASN A 154 -5.63 -7.48 -3.72
N GLY A 155 -4.46 -7.89 -3.22
CA GLY A 155 -3.20 -7.42 -3.74
C GLY A 155 -2.08 -8.41 -3.53
N VAL A 156 -0.95 -8.14 -4.18
CA VAL A 156 0.27 -8.94 -4.08
C VAL A 156 1.44 -8.00 -3.85
N ILE A 157 2.26 -8.35 -2.86
CA ILE A 157 3.52 -7.70 -2.54
C ILE A 157 4.64 -8.69 -2.91
N SER A 158 5.49 -8.29 -3.85
CA SER A 158 6.58 -9.12 -4.36
C SER A 158 7.92 -8.47 -4.04
N VAL A 159 8.77 -9.14 -3.24
CA VAL A 159 10.14 -8.69 -2.95
C VAL A 159 11.08 -9.34 -3.97
N TRP A 160 11.85 -8.52 -4.68
CA TRP A 160 12.68 -8.94 -5.82
C TRP A 160 14.16 -9.11 -5.46
N LYS A 161 14.63 -8.36 -4.46
CA LYS A 161 16.00 -8.44 -3.97
C LYS A 161 16.16 -9.69 -3.09
N LYS A 162 17.23 -10.44 -3.33
CA LYS A 162 17.57 -11.67 -2.60
C LYS A 162 18.48 -11.35 -1.41
N ASP A 163 18.66 -12.34 -0.54
CA ASP A 163 19.62 -12.30 0.58
C ASP A 163 19.42 -11.14 1.57
N LEU A 164 18.19 -10.63 1.66
CA LEU A 164 17.80 -9.62 2.65
C LEU A 164 17.61 -10.25 4.03
N GLY A 165 18.01 -9.51 5.06
CA GLY A 165 17.69 -9.87 6.44
C GLY A 165 16.17 -9.94 6.69
N PRO A 166 15.70 -10.78 7.63
CA PRO A 166 14.27 -10.91 7.92
C PRO A 166 13.62 -9.57 8.30
N ASP A 167 14.37 -8.71 8.96
CA ASP A 167 13.90 -7.40 9.37
C ASP A 167 13.69 -6.44 8.19
N THR A 168 14.60 -6.46 7.21
CA THR A 168 14.48 -5.68 5.97
C THR A 168 13.35 -6.21 5.10
N VAL A 169 13.14 -7.52 5.10
CA VAL A 169 11.95 -8.12 4.47
C VAL A 169 10.67 -7.64 5.14
N GLU A 170 10.58 -7.65 6.48
CA GLU A 170 9.41 -7.15 7.19
C GLU A 170 9.15 -5.67 6.91
N GLU A 171 10.20 -4.84 6.92
CA GLU A 171 10.14 -3.44 6.51
C GLU A 171 9.51 -3.29 5.11
N LEU A 172 10.04 -3.97 4.10
CA LEU A 172 9.54 -3.89 2.73
C LEU A 172 8.09 -4.37 2.61
N VAL A 173 7.71 -5.38 3.38
CA VAL A 173 6.32 -5.88 3.43
C VAL A 173 5.39 -4.84 4.05
N MET A 174 5.79 -4.19 5.14
CA MET A 174 5.00 -3.10 5.75
C MET A 174 4.88 -1.89 4.83
N VAL A 175 5.97 -1.53 4.13
CA VAL A 175 5.96 -0.49 3.09
C VAL A 175 5.00 -0.87 1.96
N GLY A 176 5.05 -2.11 1.47
CA GLY A 176 4.13 -2.60 0.45
C GLY A 176 2.66 -2.58 0.88
N LEU A 177 2.39 -3.02 2.11
CA LEU A 177 1.07 -2.98 2.72
C LEU A 177 0.54 -1.56 2.83
N SER A 178 1.39 -0.61 3.25
CA SER A 178 1.02 0.80 3.36
C SER A 178 0.50 1.34 2.03
N LYS A 179 1.11 0.92 0.90
CA LYS A 179 0.70 1.36 -0.43
C LYS A 179 -0.67 0.81 -0.85
N ILE A 180 -0.95 -0.45 -0.53
CA ILE A 180 -2.25 -1.07 -0.77
C ILE A 180 -3.34 -0.34 0.04
N GLU A 181 -3.12 -0.12 1.34
CA GLU A 181 -4.10 0.56 2.20
C GLU A 181 -4.27 2.04 1.84
N GLU A 182 -3.20 2.73 1.44
CA GLU A 182 -3.26 4.11 0.92
C GLU A 182 -4.15 4.18 -0.32
N TYR A 183 -3.95 3.28 -1.29
CA TYR A 183 -4.78 3.23 -2.49
C TYR A 183 -6.26 2.95 -2.16
N ARG A 184 -6.52 1.98 -1.28
CA ARG A 184 -7.89 1.69 -0.82
C ARG A 184 -8.51 2.88 -0.09
N ARG A 185 -7.72 3.62 0.72
CA ARG A 185 -8.16 4.84 1.40
C ARG A 185 -8.55 5.92 0.40
N MET A 186 -7.70 6.16 -0.59
CA MET A 186 -7.99 7.10 -1.68
C MET A 186 -9.31 6.76 -2.38
N LEU A 187 -9.54 5.48 -2.73
CA LEU A 187 -10.78 5.04 -3.36
C LEU A 187 -12.02 5.23 -2.46
N ARG A 188 -11.90 4.99 -1.15
CA ARG A 188 -13.00 5.25 -0.20
C ARG A 188 -13.34 6.74 -0.13
N ASN A 189 -12.32 7.59 -0.01
CA ASN A 189 -12.51 9.04 0.07
C ASN A 189 -13.12 9.60 -1.22
N ALA A 190 -12.71 9.06 -2.37
CA ALA A 190 -13.30 9.37 -3.67
C ALA A 190 -14.78 8.98 -3.79
N LYS A 191 -15.16 7.82 -3.26
CA LYS A 191 -16.57 7.40 -3.23
C LYS A 191 -17.40 8.32 -2.33
N ILE A 192 -16.89 8.65 -1.14
CA ILE A 192 -17.56 9.56 -0.20
C ILE A 192 -17.76 10.96 -0.83
N SER A 193 -16.71 11.51 -1.47
CA SER A 193 -16.82 12.82 -2.11
C SER A 193 -17.80 12.82 -3.29
N SER A 194 -17.85 11.75 -4.08
CA SER A 194 -18.83 11.63 -5.18
C SER A 194 -20.28 11.60 -4.68
N ILE A 195 -20.54 10.95 -3.54
CA ILE A 195 -21.87 10.95 -2.90
C ILE A 195 -22.20 12.34 -2.34
N GLY A 196 -21.22 13.02 -1.73
CA GLY A 196 -21.39 14.39 -1.24
C GLY A 196 -21.72 15.40 -2.34
N VAL A 197 -21.10 15.26 -3.52
CA VAL A 197 -21.42 16.10 -4.69
C VAL A 197 -22.82 15.75 -5.23
N ALA A 198 -23.18 14.47 -5.32
CA ALA A 198 -24.53 14.07 -5.76
C ALA A 198 -25.63 14.58 -4.81
N ALA A 199 -25.38 14.56 -3.49
CA ALA A 199 -26.29 15.12 -2.49
C ALA A 199 -26.40 16.65 -2.58
N ASN A 200 -25.31 17.35 -2.93
CA ASN A 200 -25.30 18.81 -3.12
C ASN A 200 -25.81 19.27 -4.50
N ALA A 201 -26.03 18.34 -5.43
CA ALA A 201 -26.49 18.60 -6.80
C ALA A 201 -27.92 18.09 -7.06
N SER A 202 -28.66 17.71 -6.01
CA SER A 202 -30.06 17.24 -6.13
C SER A 202 -31.03 18.30 -6.68
N TRP A 203 -30.58 19.54 -6.86
CA TRP A 203 -31.34 20.67 -7.42
C TRP A 203 -30.90 21.07 -8.84
N LEU A 204 -29.93 20.38 -9.44
CA LEU A 204 -29.51 20.55 -10.84
C LEU A 204 -30.08 19.46 -11.77
N ALA A 205 -30.85 18.52 -11.22
CA ALA A 205 -31.64 17.57 -11.98
C ALA A 205 -33.07 18.12 -12.14
N SER A 206 -33.22 19.14 -12.97
CA SER A 206 -34.51 19.62 -13.49
C SER A 206 -34.31 20.17 -14.89
#